data_AF-A0A366D4A8-F1
#
_entry.id   AF-A0A366D4A8-F1
#
_cell.length_a   1.000
_cell.length_b   1.000
_cell.length_c   1.000
_cell.angle_alpha   90.00
_cell.angle_beta   90.00
_cell.angle_gamma   90.00
#
_symmetry.space_group_name_H-M   'P 1'
#
loop_
_entity.id
_entity.type
_entity.pdbx_description
1 polymer ?
#
loop_
_entity_poly.entity_id
_entity_poly.type
_entity_poly.pdbx_seq_one_letter_code
_entity_poly.pdbx_strand_id
1 'polypeptide(L)'
;MRERVVPGRAARDTGMRVLSLLILVWLAIGMLAAGQRNYFTSGPINCAGFATIALSAVAGPLNYMGLNPKVNECQLPQPSE
;
A
#
# COMPACT_ATOMS: atom_id res chain seq x y z
N MET A 1 33.74 -27.72 17.64
CA MET A 1 32.79 -26.64 17.97
C MET A 1 32.78 -25.65 16.81
N ARG A 2 31.64 -25.43 16.15
CA ARG A 2 31.49 -24.41 15.09
C ARG A 2 30.99 -23.13 15.72
N GLU A 3 31.78 -22.07 15.66
CA GLU A 3 31.40 -20.74 16.15
C GLU A 3 30.23 -20.22 15.30
N ARG A 4 29.10 -19.93 15.94
CA ARG A 4 28.02 -19.18 15.30
C ARG A 4 28.52 -17.75 15.12
N VAL A 5 28.84 -17.38 13.88
CA VAL A 5 28.97 -15.97 13.49
C VAL A 5 27.61 -15.32 13.74
N VAL A 6 27.48 -14.58 14.84
CA VAL A 6 26.30 -13.75 15.10
C VAL A 6 26.44 -12.53 14.20
N PRO A 7 25.59 -12.32 13.17
CA PRO A 7 25.68 -11.13 12.36
C PRO A 7 25.42 -9.92 13.28
N GLY A 8 26.43 -9.04 13.32
CA GLY A 8 26.52 -7.92 14.26
C GLY A 8 25.27 -7.05 14.25
N ARG A 9 24.84 -6.61 15.44
CA ARG A 9 23.69 -5.71 15.65
C ARG A 9 23.65 -4.52 14.68
N ALA A 10 24.80 -3.99 14.28
CA ALA A 10 24.91 -2.89 13.31
C ALA A 10 24.30 -3.20 11.93
N ALA A 11 24.44 -4.44 11.41
CA ALA A 11 23.83 -4.83 10.13
C ALA A 11 22.30 -4.94 10.24
N ARG A 12 21.79 -5.32 11.42
CA ARG A 12 20.36 -5.31 11.72
C ARG A 12 19.80 -3.90 11.82
N ASP A 13 20.55 -2.97 12.42
CA ASP A 13 20.14 -1.58 12.58
C ASP A 13 20.06 -0.84 11.24
N THR A 14 21.05 -1.00 10.36
CA THR A 14 21.01 -0.39 9.03
C THR A 14 19.89 -0.98 8.17
N GLY A 15 19.70 -2.31 8.18
CA GLY A 15 18.61 -2.95 7.45
C GLY A 15 17.22 -2.47 7.91
N MET A 16 17.01 -2.32 9.22
CA MET A 16 15.76 -1.83 9.79
C MET A 16 15.49 -0.36 9.40
N ARG A 17 16.52 0.48 9.40
CA ARG A 17 16.41 1.89 8.98
C ARG A 17 16.01 2.02 7.50
N VAL A 18 16.64 1.25 6.63
CA VAL A 18 16.33 1.26 5.19
C VAL A 18 14.90 0.77 4.95
N LEU A 19 14.49 -0.34 5.58
CA LEU A 19 13.13 -0.86 5.45
C LEU A 19 12.09 0.16 5.93
N SER A 20 12.33 0.81 7.07
CA SER A 20 11.45 1.85 7.60
C SER A 20 11.31 3.03 6.64
N LEU A 21 12.42 3.52 6.09
CA LEU A 21 12.41 4.60 5.09
C LEU A 21 11.63 4.20 3.83
N LEU A 22 11.81 2.98 3.34
CA LEU A 22 11.07 2.47 2.18
C LEU A 22 9.56 2.44 2.45
N ILE A 23 9.14 1.96 3.62
CA ILE A 23 7.72 1.93 4.03
C ILE A 23 7.17 3.36 4.16
N LEU A 24 7.93 4.30 4.71
CA LEU A 24 7.50 5.70 4.84
C LEU A 24 7.28 6.35 3.48
N VAL A 25 8.23 6.19 2.55
CA VAL A 25 8.11 6.71 1.18
C VAL A 25 6.92 6.07 0.46
N TRP A 26 6.75 4.76 0.62
CA TRP A 26 5.61 4.03 0.08
C TRP A 26 4.28 4.60 0.56
N LEU A 27 4.11 4.75 1.88
CA LEU A 27 2.88 5.28 2.47
C LEU A 27 2.63 6.72 2.05
N ALA A 28 3.67 7.55 1.93
CA ALA A 28 3.54 8.92 1.44
C ALA A 28 2.98 8.95 0.00
N ILE A 29 3.54 8.15 -0.90
CA ILE A 29 3.04 8.02 -2.28
C ILE A 29 1.59 7.53 -2.29
N GLY A 30 1.27 6.54 -1.47
CA GLY A 30 -0.08 6.01 -1.33
C GLY A 30 -1.11 7.04 -0.85
N MET A 31 -0.75 7.86 0.14
CA MET A 31 -1.60 8.95 0.63
C MET A 31 -1.80 10.04 -0.42
N LEU A 32 -0.76 10.38 -1.19
CA LEU A 32 -0.88 11.29 -2.33
C LEU A 32 -1.85 10.73 -3.40
N ALA A 33 -1.82 9.43 -3.67
CA ALA A 33 -2.75 8.79 -4.60
C ALA A 33 -4.21 8.83 -4.10
N ALA A 34 -4.43 8.59 -2.80
CA ALA A 34 -5.75 8.74 -2.18
C ALA A 34 -6.27 10.19 -2.26
N GLY A 35 -5.37 11.17 -2.11
CA GLY A 35 -5.69 12.60 -2.26
C GLY A 35 -6.07 12.99 -3.68
N GLN A 36 -5.34 12.48 -4.68
CA GLN A 36 -5.69 12.68 -6.10
C GLN A 36 -7.07 12.11 -6.46
N ARG A 37 -7.54 11.07 -5.73
CA ARG A 37 -8.88 10.50 -5.87
C ARG A 37 -9.95 11.22 -5.06
N ASN A 38 -9.58 12.32 -4.40
CA ASN A 38 -10.47 13.13 -3.57
C ASN A 38 -11.11 12.34 -2.40
N TYR A 39 -10.47 11.28 -1.90
CA TYR A 39 -11.01 10.45 -0.82
C TYR A 39 -10.99 11.12 0.55
N PHE A 40 -10.25 12.22 0.72
CA PHE A 40 -10.17 12.95 1.99
C PHE A 40 -11.29 14.00 2.18
N THR A 41 -12.06 14.30 1.13
CA THR A 41 -13.06 15.38 1.17
C THR A 41 -14.49 14.89 1.36
N SER A 42 -14.70 13.57 1.38
CA SER A 42 -16.04 12.96 1.45
C SER A 42 -16.50 12.77 2.89
N GLY A 43 -17.35 13.68 3.40
CA GLY A 43 -18.18 13.48 4.60
C GLY A 43 -17.46 12.98 5.88
N PRO A 44 -18.21 12.56 6.91
CA PRO A 44 -17.61 11.88 8.07
C PRO A 44 -16.98 10.55 7.65
N ILE A 45 -15.75 10.29 8.11
CA ILE A 45 -15.05 9.03 7.85
C ILE A 45 -15.85 7.88 8.45
N ASN A 46 -16.36 7.00 7.58
CA ASN A 46 -16.99 5.76 7.94
C ASN A 46 -16.07 4.56 7.61
N CYS A 47 -16.44 3.35 8.03
CA CYS A 47 -15.64 2.14 7.82
C CYS A 47 -15.25 1.94 6.34
N ALA A 48 -16.17 2.18 5.41
CA ALA A 48 -15.92 2.04 3.98
C ALA A 48 -14.95 3.10 3.44
N GLY A 49 -15.10 4.37 3.85
CA GLY A 49 -14.19 5.45 3.49
C GLY A 49 -12.77 5.21 4.02
N PHE A 50 -12.67 4.81 5.30
CA PHE A 50 -11.39 4.43 5.90
C PHE A 50 -10.74 3.25 5.16
N ALA A 51 -11.50 2.18 4.91
CA ALA A 51 -11.01 1.01 4.18
C ALA A 51 -10.54 1.39 2.77
N THR A 52 -11.25 2.28 2.08
CA THR A 52 -10.91 2.77 0.74
C THR A 52 -9.58 3.53 0.75
N ILE A 53 -9.38 4.44 1.71
CA ILE A 53 -8.12 5.19 1.87
C ILE A 53 -6.97 4.23 2.20
N ALA A 54 -7.18 3.32 3.16
CA ALA A 54 -6.16 2.36 3.57
C ALA A 54 -5.74 1.43 2.43
N LEU A 55 -6.71 0.84 1.70
CA LEU A 55 -6.41 0.04 0.52
C LEU A 55 -5.71 0.87 -0.55
N SER A 56 -6.12 2.11 -0.79
CA SER A 56 -5.49 2.97 -1.79
C SER A 56 -4.05 3.32 -1.42
N ALA A 57 -3.75 3.51 -0.14
CA ALA A 57 -2.39 3.78 0.32
C ALA A 57 -1.46 2.58 0.13
N VAL A 58 -1.97 1.36 0.25
CA VAL A 58 -1.19 0.12 0.04
C VAL A 58 -1.13 -0.27 -1.44
N ALA A 59 -2.27 -0.30 -2.11
CA ALA A 59 -2.42 -0.73 -3.50
C ALA A 59 -1.96 0.33 -4.51
N GLY A 60 -1.99 1.62 -4.17
CA GLY A 60 -1.55 2.70 -5.04
C GLY A 60 -0.10 2.51 -5.49
N PRO A 61 0.87 2.42 -4.56
CA PRO A 61 2.27 2.12 -4.88
C PRO A 61 2.46 0.78 -5.61
N LEU A 62 1.70 -0.26 -5.26
CA LEU A 62 1.74 -1.56 -5.99
C LEU A 62 1.31 -1.42 -7.45
N ASN A 63 0.28 -0.63 -7.74
CA ASN A 63 -0.15 -0.35 -9.12
C ASN A 63 0.95 0.36 -9.93
N TYR A 64 1.72 1.26 -9.31
CA TYR A 64 2.89 1.89 -9.95
C TYR A 64 4.04 0.90 -10.19
N MET A 65 4.11 -0.19 -9.44
CA MET A 65 5.03 -1.30 -9.70
C MET A 65 4.53 -2.24 -10.82
N GLY A 66 3.43 -1.91 -11.50
CA GLY A 66 2.90 -2.67 -12.64
C GLY A 66 1.98 -3.84 -12.26
N LEU A 67 1.63 -3.98 -10.99
CA LEU A 67 0.62 -4.95 -10.55
C LEU A 67 -0.76 -4.40 -10.92
N ASN A 68 -1.29 -4.82 -12.07
CA ASN A 68 -2.58 -4.38 -12.59
C ASN A 68 -3.58 -5.54 -12.58
N PRO A 69 -4.29 -5.79 -11.46
CA PRO A 69 -5.19 -6.94 -11.33
C PRO A 69 -6.38 -6.76 -12.27
N LYS A 70 -6.45 -7.61 -13.30
CA LYS A 70 -7.62 -7.70 -14.17
C LYS A 70 -8.60 -8.71 -13.61
N VAL A 71 -9.86 -8.30 -13.51
CA VAL A 71 -10.98 -9.22 -13.32
C VAL A 71 -11.26 -9.89 -14.66
N ASN A 72 -10.99 -11.19 -14.74
CA ASN A 72 -11.10 -11.94 -15.98
C ASN A 72 -12.55 -12.25 -16.34
N GLU A 73 -13.44 -12.31 -15.35
CA GLU A 73 -14.86 -12.59 -15.53
C GLU A 73 -15.72 -11.57 -14.79
N CYS A 74 -16.03 -10.46 -15.46
CA CYS A 74 -17.10 -9.57 -15.05
C CYS A 74 -18.36 -9.91 -15.86
N GLN A 75 -19.26 -10.71 -15.28
CA GLN A 75 -20.62 -10.84 -15.80
C GLN A 75 -21.41 -9.60 -15.40
N LEU A 76 -21.30 -8.54 -16.21
CA LEU A 76 -22.07 -7.32 -16.00
C LEU A 76 -23.51 -7.57 -16.46
N PRO A 77 -24.51 -7.49 -15.56
CA PRO A 77 -25.90 -7.65 -15.96
C PRO A 77 -26.27 -6.54 -16.96
N GLN A 78 -27.07 -6.92 -17.96
CA GLN A 78 -27.57 -6.01 -18.98
C GLN A 78 -28.42 -4.91 -18.32
N PRO A 79 -28.19 -3.63 -18.64
CA PRO A 79 -28.94 -2.53 -18.05
C PRO A 79 -30.41 -2.69 -18.43
N SER A 80 -31.28 -2.71 -17.43
CA SER A 80 -32.72 -2.56 -17.62
C SER A 80 -33.01 -1.08 -17.72
N GLU A 81 -33.46 -0.65 -18.91
CA GLU A 81 -34.01 0.69 -19.13
C GLU A 81 -35.33 0.90 -18.37
#